data_AF-A0A620K661-F1
#
_entry.id   AF-A0A620K661-F1
#
_cell.length_a   1.000
_cell.length_b   1.000
_cell.length_c   1.000
_cell.angle_alpha   90.00
_cell.angle_beta   90.00
_cell.angle_gamma   90.00
#
_symmetry.space_group_name_H-M   'P 1'
#
loop_
_entity.id
_entity.type
_entity.pdbx_description
1 polymer ?
#
loop_
_entity_poly.entity_id
_entity_poly.type
_entity_poly.pdbx_seq_one_letter_code
_entity_poly.pdbx_strand_id
1 'polypeptide(L)'
;MSYSLSQAANTLLFNLVMELKSGNIRRCEALGLEPEEMRMLRELSSDDLLYLSESKVSILDVRIHHENLGLMLTQARREQKRLERIDRALALGASIEMMQTYFGLEASEVSARRRLEGIQTRKGRSSSPEEDKESALWQQWRDAGMMSPESAEGLDVMMLMAEEQNVNLTTVWTRVKAWSRQNTTGTEVA
;
A
#
# COMPACT_ATOMS: atom_id res chain seq x y z
N MET A 1 -13.89 -18.91 -28.05
CA MET A 1 -13.33 -17.87 -27.17
C MET A 1 -12.88 -16.59 -27.90
N SER A 2 -12.81 -16.56 -29.24
CA SER A 2 -12.44 -15.35 -30.01
C SER A 2 -13.55 -14.31 -30.16
N TYR A 3 -14.83 -14.71 -30.04
CA TYR A 3 -15.99 -13.85 -30.28
C TYR A 3 -16.15 -12.71 -29.25
N SER A 4 -15.72 -12.92 -28.00
CA SER A 4 -15.79 -11.89 -26.96
C SER A 4 -14.71 -10.82 -27.15
N LEU A 5 -13.54 -11.21 -27.66
CA LEU A 5 -12.45 -10.27 -27.91
C LEU A 5 -12.73 -9.40 -29.14
N SER A 6 -13.32 -9.99 -30.19
CA SER A 6 -13.78 -9.22 -31.35
C SER A 6 -14.93 -8.27 -30.98
N GLN A 7 -15.90 -8.68 -30.15
CA GLN A 7 -16.93 -7.78 -29.64
C GLN A 7 -16.37 -6.64 -28.79
N ALA A 8 -15.42 -6.92 -27.90
CA ALA A 8 -14.75 -5.90 -27.10
C ALA A 8 -13.95 -4.92 -27.98
N ALA A 9 -13.27 -5.43 -29.01
CA ALA A 9 -12.58 -4.60 -29.99
C ALA A 9 -13.55 -3.68 -30.74
N ASN A 10 -14.72 -4.18 -31.13
CA ASN A 10 -15.75 -3.38 -31.79
C ASN A 10 -16.29 -2.26 -30.89
N THR A 11 -16.56 -2.55 -29.62
CA THR A 11 -16.98 -1.51 -28.66
C THR A 11 -15.87 -0.48 -28.45
N LEU A 12 -14.61 -0.91 -28.40
CA LEU A 12 -13.47 0.01 -28.28
C LEU A 12 -13.35 0.91 -29.52
N LEU A 13 -13.41 0.35 -30.72
CA LEU A 13 -13.36 1.10 -31.98
C LEU A 13 -14.51 2.12 -32.09
N PHE A 14 -15.73 1.71 -31.76
CA PHE A 14 -16.87 2.61 -31.74
C PHE A 14 -16.66 3.77 -30.74
N ASN A 15 -16.22 3.46 -29.52
CA ASN A 15 -15.89 4.49 -28.53
C ASN A 15 -14.77 5.42 -29.01
N LEU A 16 -13.75 4.90 -29.69
CA LEU A 16 -12.67 5.69 -30.27
C LEU A 16 -13.18 6.64 -31.38
N VAL A 17 -14.02 6.14 -32.29
CA VAL A 17 -14.61 6.99 -33.33
C VAL A 17 -15.52 8.05 -32.73
N MET A 18 -16.28 7.73 -31.68
CA MET A 18 -17.10 8.70 -30.98
C MET A 18 -16.27 9.75 -30.24
N GLU A 19 -15.17 9.37 -29.57
CA GLU A 19 -14.24 10.29 -28.90
C GLU A 19 -13.49 11.18 -29.90
N LEU A 20 -13.16 10.65 -31.09
CA LEU A 20 -12.60 11.45 -32.20
C LEU A 20 -13.62 12.48 -32.71
N LYS A 21 -14.89 12.07 -32.89
CA LYS A 21 -15.97 12.98 -33.29
C LYS A 21 -16.29 14.02 -32.22
N SER A 22 -16.08 13.72 -30.93
CA SER A 22 -16.23 14.67 -29.83
C SER A 22 -15.02 15.57 -29.61
N GLY A 23 -13.93 15.41 -30.38
CA GLY A 23 -12.75 16.28 -30.34
C GLY A 23 -11.66 15.86 -29.34
N ASN A 24 -11.73 14.67 -28.75
CA ASN A 24 -10.77 14.19 -27.74
C ASN A 24 -9.54 13.51 -28.38
N ILE A 25 -8.82 14.26 -29.21
CA ILE A 25 -7.66 13.76 -29.99
C ILE A 25 -6.53 13.23 -29.09
N ARG A 26 -6.26 13.92 -27.96
CA ARG A 26 -5.18 13.54 -27.00
C ARG A 26 -5.34 12.13 -26.42
N ARG A 27 -6.58 11.67 -26.23
CA ARG A 27 -6.84 10.31 -25.72
C ARG A 27 -6.58 9.25 -26.77
N CYS A 28 -6.85 9.57 -28.04
CA CYS A 28 -6.60 8.67 -29.15
C CYS A 28 -5.09 8.50 -29.41
N GLU A 29 -4.33 9.60 -29.30
CA GLU A 29 -2.86 9.55 -29.34
C GLU A 29 -2.28 8.74 -28.18
N ALA A 30 -2.81 8.89 -26.95
CA ALA A 30 -2.37 8.12 -25.80
C ALA A 30 -2.65 6.61 -25.92
N LEU A 31 -3.62 6.22 -26.76
CA LEU A 31 -3.91 4.83 -27.11
C LEU A 31 -3.03 4.30 -28.25
N GLY A 32 -2.18 5.15 -28.84
CA GLY A 32 -1.23 4.78 -29.89
C GLY A 32 -1.75 4.95 -31.32
N LEU A 33 -2.88 5.63 -31.53
CA LEU A 33 -3.37 5.94 -32.88
C LEU A 33 -2.52 7.03 -33.54
N GLU A 34 -2.07 6.77 -34.76
CA GLU A 34 -1.34 7.75 -35.54
C GLU A 34 -2.27 8.86 -36.10
N PRO A 35 -1.76 10.07 -36.36
CA PRO A 35 -2.56 11.17 -36.90
C PRO A 35 -3.29 10.86 -38.21
N GLU A 36 -2.73 10.00 -39.04
CA GLU A 36 -3.35 9.57 -40.30
C GLU A 36 -4.51 8.60 -40.04
N GLU A 37 -4.33 7.65 -39.13
CA GLU A 37 -5.36 6.70 -38.71
C GLU A 37 -6.57 7.43 -38.08
N MET A 38 -6.31 8.45 -37.27
CA MET A 38 -7.37 9.28 -36.67
C MET A 38 -8.18 10.05 -37.72
N ARG A 39 -7.56 10.48 -38.83
CA ARG A 39 -8.30 11.13 -39.94
C ARG A 39 -9.17 10.12 -40.66
N MET A 40 -8.64 8.95 -40.99
CA MET A 40 -9.38 7.88 -41.65
C MET A 40 -10.58 7.42 -40.80
N LEU A 41 -10.38 7.24 -39.49
CA LEU A 41 -11.44 6.86 -38.55
C LEU A 41 -12.55 7.91 -38.44
N ARG A 42 -12.23 9.20 -38.56
CA ARG A 42 -13.21 10.28 -38.51
C ARG A 42 -14.09 10.34 -39.76
N GLU A 43 -13.55 9.96 -40.90
CA GLU A 43 -14.22 9.98 -42.22
C GLU A 43 -15.09 8.73 -42.47
N LEU A 44 -15.01 7.71 -41.62
CA LEU A 44 -15.82 6.49 -41.72
C LEU A 44 -17.32 6.78 -41.65
N SER A 45 -18.06 6.16 -42.58
CA SER A 45 -19.51 6.12 -42.57
C SER A 45 -20.05 5.09 -41.56
N SER A 46 -21.37 5.11 -41.33
CA SER A 46 -22.01 4.11 -40.45
C SER A 46 -21.92 2.69 -41.02
N ASP A 47 -21.92 2.57 -42.35
CA ASP A 47 -21.82 1.29 -43.04
C ASP A 47 -20.39 0.73 -42.96
N ASP A 48 -19.37 1.59 -43.03
CA ASP A 48 -17.97 1.17 -42.86
C ASP A 48 -17.68 0.68 -41.44
N LEU A 49 -18.29 1.33 -40.43
CA LEU A 49 -18.21 0.88 -39.05
C LEU A 49 -18.89 -0.48 -38.86
N LEU A 50 -20.03 -0.71 -39.51
CA LEU A 50 -20.72 -2.00 -39.48
C LEU A 50 -19.84 -3.09 -40.13
N TYR A 51 -19.25 -2.80 -41.29
CA TYR A 51 -18.32 -3.72 -41.97
C TYR A 51 -17.10 -4.07 -41.12
N LEU A 52 -16.48 -3.07 -40.47
CA LEU A 52 -15.38 -3.30 -39.54
C LEU A 52 -15.82 -4.13 -38.33
N SER A 53 -17.05 -3.94 -37.85
CA SER A 53 -17.58 -4.70 -36.71
C SER A 53 -17.87 -6.18 -37.05
N GLU A 54 -18.20 -6.48 -38.30
CA GLU A 54 -18.44 -7.84 -38.78
C GLU A 54 -17.15 -8.58 -39.18
N SER A 55 -16.03 -7.85 -39.25
CA SER A 55 -14.72 -8.43 -39.54
C SER A 55 -14.30 -9.40 -38.45
N LYS A 56 -13.83 -10.58 -38.87
CA LYS A 56 -13.27 -11.62 -37.97
C LYS A 56 -11.83 -11.34 -37.57
N VAL A 57 -11.20 -10.30 -38.13
CA VAL A 57 -9.82 -9.91 -37.84
C VAL A 57 -9.84 -8.95 -36.65
N SER A 58 -9.12 -9.30 -35.58
CA SER A 58 -8.98 -8.41 -34.43
C SER A 58 -8.01 -7.28 -34.76
N ILE A 59 -8.42 -6.04 -34.52
CA ILE A 59 -7.60 -4.84 -34.68
C ILE A 59 -6.68 -4.63 -33.45
N LEU A 60 -6.92 -5.36 -32.36
CA LEU A 60 -6.23 -5.17 -31.09
C LEU A 60 -5.47 -6.43 -30.69
N ASP A 61 -4.18 -6.26 -30.41
CA ASP A 61 -3.36 -7.28 -29.77
C ASP A 61 -3.24 -6.98 -28.27
N VAL A 62 -4.11 -7.60 -27.47
CA VAL A 62 -4.11 -7.45 -26.02
C VAL A 62 -3.16 -8.46 -25.40
N ARG A 63 -1.96 -8.00 -25.02
CA ARG A 63 -0.97 -8.82 -24.31
C ARG A 63 -0.82 -8.37 -22.87
N ILE A 64 -0.82 -9.33 -21.95
CA ILE A 64 -0.53 -9.05 -20.55
C ILE A 64 0.99 -8.92 -20.40
N HIS A 65 1.45 -7.76 -19.96
CA HIS A 65 2.86 -7.57 -19.64
C HIS A 65 3.18 -8.24 -18.29
N HIS A 66 3.63 -9.50 -18.34
CA HIS A 66 3.80 -10.34 -17.15
C HIS A 66 4.75 -9.74 -16.10
N GLU A 67 5.80 -9.03 -16.52
CA GLU A 67 6.74 -8.36 -15.62
C GLU A 67 6.04 -7.25 -14.81
N ASN A 68 5.36 -6.32 -15.49
CA ASN A 68 4.63 -5.22 -14.83
C ASN A 68 3.54 -5.76 -13.93
N LEU A 69 2.81 -6.79 -14.37
CA LEU A 69 1.81 -7.45 -13.52
C LEU A 69 2.45 -8.03 -12.25
N GLY A 70 3.59 -8.72 -12.37
CA GLY A 70 4.32 -9.26 -11.24
C GLY A 70 4.80 -8.19 -10.26
N LEU A 71 5.31 -7.06 -10.78
CA LEU A 71 5.71 -5.91 -9.98
C LEU A 71 4.52 -5.29 -9.24
N MET A 72 3.41 -5.04 -9.95
CA MET A 72 2.19 -4.48 -9.35
C MET A 72 1.61 -5.40 -8.26
N LEU A 73 1.58 -6.72 -8.49
CA LEU A 73 1.14 -7.69 -7.51
C LEU A 73 2.05 -7.71 -6.26
N THR A 74 3.35 -7.61 -6.46
CA THR A 74 4.32 -7.55 -5.36
C THR A 74 4.15 -6.27 -4.54
N GLN A 75 3.96 -5.14 -5.22
CA GLN A 75 3.70 -3.85 -4.57
C GLN A 75 2.38 -3.86 -3.79
N ALA A 76 1.31 -4.38 -4.38
CA ALA A 76 0.01 -4.51 -3.71
C ALA A 76 0.12 -5.36 -2.43
N ARG A 77 0.84 -6.49 -2.47
CA ARG A 77 1.08 -7.33 -1.30
C ARG A 77 1.91 -6.61 -0.23
N ARG A 78 2.92 -5.83 -0.62
CA ARG A 78 3.72 -5.03 0.33
C ARG A 78 2.87 -3.98 1.01
N GLU A 79 2.01 -3.30 0.26
CA GLU A 79 1.11 -2.28 0.80
C GLU A 79 0.07 -2.89 1.74
N GLN A 80 -0.49 -4.05 1.39
CA GLN A 80 -1.40 -4.78 2.27
C GLN A 80 -0.74 -5.10 3.63
N LYS A 81 0.49 -5.66 3.61
CA LYS A 81 1.24 -5.92 4.85
C LYS A 81 1.54 -4.64 5.64
N ARG A 82 1.78 -3.53 4.95
CA ARG A 82 2.01 -2.22 5.61
C ARG A 82 0.75 -1.77 6.34
N LEU A 83 -0.42 -1.89 5.71
CA LEU A 83 -1.71 -1.55 6.33
C LEU A 83 -2.01 -2.46 7.52
N GLU A 84 -1.80 -3.77 7.41
CA GLU A 84 -1.98 -4.71 8.52
C GLU A 84 -1.10 -4.36 9.73
N ARG A 85 0.16 -3.96 9.50
CA ARG A 85 1.05 -3.48 10.58
C ARG A 85 0.56 -2.19 11.23
N ILE A 86 0.02 -1.26 10.45
CA ILE A 86 -0.55 -0.02 10.97
C ILE A 86 -1.71 -0.34 11.90
N ASP A 87 -2.64 -1.18 11.45
CA ASP A 87 -3.85 -1.48 12.21
C ASP A 87 -3.52 -2.27 13.48
N ARG A 88 -2.57 -3.21 13.41
CA ARG A 88 -2.02 -3.92 14.59
C ARG A 88 -1.35 -2.97 15.58
N ALA A 89 -0.51 -2.05 15.12
CA ALA A 89 0.14 -1.07 15.98
C ALA A 89 -0.89 -0.17 16.68
N LEU A 90 -1.94 0.26 15.97
CA LEU A 90 -3.02 1.05 16.54
C LEU A 90 -3.80 0.29 17.61
N ALA A 91 -4.12 -0.99 17.36
CA ALA A 91 -4.81 -1.86 18.32
C ALA A 91 -4.02 -2.04 19.63
N LEU A 92 -2.69 -2.11 19.53
CA LEU A 92 -1.78 -2.22 20.69
C LEU A 92 -1.50 -0.88 21.40
N GLY A 93 -2.17 0.19 20.97
CA GLY A 93 -2.09 1.49 21.60
C GLY A 93 -0.86 2.32 21.21
N ALA A 94 -0.29 2.10 20.02
CA ALA A 94 0.79 2.95 19.48
C ALA A 94 0.44 4.44 19.57
N SER A 95 1.39 5.27 19.98
CA SER A 95 1.23 6.72 20.06
C SER A 95 1.22 7.38 18.68
N ILE A 96 0.72 8.62 18.58
CA ILE A 96 0.78 9.38 17.32
C ILE A 96 2.24 9.57 16.86
N GLU A 97 3.16 9.79 17.80
CA GLU A 97 4.60 9.91 17.52
C GLU A 97 5.18 8.64 16.90
N MET A 98 4.79 7.45 17.40
CA MET A 98 5.19 6.18 16.79
C MET A 98 4.64 6.05 15.37
N MET A 99 3.35 6.35 15.17
CA MET A 99 2.73 6.23 13.85
C MET A 99 3.38 7.17 12.83
N GLN A 100 3.77 8.37 13.26
CA GLN A 100 4.51 9.31 12.42
C GLN A 100 5.94 8.82 12.12
N THR A 101 6.64 8.25 13.12
CA THR A 101 8.02 7.78 12.97
C THR A 101 8.13 6.56 12.04
N TYR A 102 7.27 5.55 12.20
CA TYR A 102 7.36 4.30 11.43
C TYR A 102 6.60 4.32 10.11
N PHE A 103 5.48 5.05 10.05
CA PHE A 103 4.57 4.99 8.90
C PHE A 103 4.37 6.33 8.20
N GLY A 104 4.95 7.42 8.71
CA GLY A 104 4.80 8.77 8.14
C GLY A 104 3.38 9.32 8.23
N LEU A 105 2.52 8.73 9.07
CA LEU A 105 1.11 9.09 9.17
C LEU A 105 0.93 10.37 9.98
N GLU A 106 -0.01 11.21 9.55
CA GLU A 106 -0.38 12.42 10.29
C GLU A 106 -1.29 12.11 11.48
N ALA A 107 -1.32 13.01 12.46
CA ALA A 107 -2.19 12.90 13.63
C ALA A 107 -3.69 12.83 13.27
N SER A 108 -4.09 13.50 12.19
CA SER A 108 -5.44 13.50 11.63
C SER A 108 -5.84 12.11 11.14
N GLU A 109 -4.97 11.46 10.37
CA GLU A 109 -5.14 10.12 9.81
C GLU A 109 -5.17 9.06 10.92
N VAL A 110 -4.26 9.15 11.88
CA VAL A 110 -4.22 8.26 13.06
C VAL A 110 -5.52 8.38 13.86
N SER A 111 -6.00 9.60 14.08
CA SER A 111 -7.26 9.83 14.81
C SER A 111 -8.47 9.31 14.04
N ALA A 112 -8.50 9.47 12.72
CA ALA A 112 -9.56 8.95 11.87
C ALA A 112 -9.59 7.41 11.91
N ARG A 113 -8.44 6.74 11.75
CA ARG A 113 -8.34 5.28 11.82
C ARG A 113 -8.75 4.72 13.18
N ARG A 114 -8.31 5.33 14.28
CA ARG A 114 -8.74 4.92 15.64
C ARG A 114 -10.24 5.02 15.84
N ARG A 115 -10.90 6.03 15.27
CA ARG A 115 -12.37 6.17 15.32
C ARG A 115 -13.06 5.05 14.55
N LEU A 116 -12.53 4.66 13.39
CA LEU A 116 -13.08 3.57 12.58
C LEU A 116 -12.96 2.22 13.28
N GLU A 117 -11.82 1.95 13.92
CA GLU A 117 -11.57 0.72 14.68
C GLU A 117 -12.28 0.67 16.06
N GLY A 118 -13.04 1.70 16.42
CA GLY A 118 -13.72 1.78 17.72
C GLY A 118 -12.77 1.84 18.92
N ILE A 119 -11.48 2.10 18.70
CA ILE A 119 -10.46 2.21 19.75
C ILE A 119 -10.72 3.51 20.50
N GLN A 120 -11.41 3.41 21.64
CA GLN A 120 -11.57 4.54 22.54
C GLN A 120 -10.20 4.91 23.08
N THR A 121 -9.73 6.11 22.73
CA THR A 121 -8.50 6.68 23.31
C THR A 121 -8.70 6.76 24.82
N ARG A 122 -8.18 5.78 25.56
CA ARG A 122 -8.16 5.82 27.02
C ARG A 122 -7.24 6.98 27.41
N LYS A 123 -7.83 8.16 27.63
CA LYS A 123 -7.18 9.31 28.25
C LYS A 123 -6.85 8.92 29.69
N GLY A 124 -5.75 8.22 29.88
CA GLY A 124 -5.23 7.82 31.18
C GLY A 124 -3.75 7.56 31.03
N ARG A 125 -2.96 8.11 31.96
CA ARG A 125 -1.51 7.90 32.03
C ARG A 125 -1.24 6.41 31.84
N SER A 126 -0.44 6.07 30.83
CA SER A 126 0.13 4.74 30.67
C SER A 126 0.72 4.36 32.03
N SER A 127 0.09 3.41 32.70
CA SER A 127 0.65 2.80 33.90
C SER A 127 2.03 2.28 33.51
N SER A 128 3.06 2.71 34.24
CA SER A 128 4.38 2.09 34.14
C SER A 128 4.19 0.58 34.25
N PRO A 129 4.89 -0.24 33.45
CA PRO A 129 4.89 -1.68 33.66
C PRO A 129 5.36 -1.94 35.09
N GLU A 130 4.77 -2.92 35.75
CA GLU A 130 5.34 -3.47 36.97
C GLU A 130 6.77 -3.92 36.68
N GLU A 131 7.68 -3.73 37.64
CA GLU A 131 9.12 -3.94 37.50
C GLU A 131 9.47 -5.36 36.99
N ASP A 132 8.64 -6.36 37.34
CA ASP A 132 8.74 -7.74 36.87
C ASP A 132 8.56 -7.85 35.34
N LYS A 133 7.65 -7.07 34.74
CA LYS A 133 7.41 -7.06 33.30
C LYS A 133 8.55 -6.40 32.53
N GLU A 134 9.27 -5.46 33.13
CA GLU A 134 10.41 -4.79 32.48
C GLU A 134 11.57 -5.75 32.23
N SER A 135 11.84 -6.63 33.20
CA SER A 135 12.90 -7.64 33.07
C SER A 135 12.60 -8.66 31.96
N ALA A 136 11.34 -9.08 31.84
CA ALA A 136 10.89 -9.99 30.79
C ALA A 136 10.98 -9.35 29.39
N LEU A 137 10.56 -8.08 29.27
CA LEU A 137 10.68 -7.32 28.02
C LEU A 137 12.16 -7.19 27.60
N TRP A 138 13.08 -6.93 28.53
CA TRP A 138 14.50 -6.84 28.22
C TRP A 138 15.08 -8.16 27.70
N GLN A 139 14.76 -9.28 28.36
CA GLN A 139 15.21 -10.61 27.93
C GLN A 139 14.72 -10.94 26.53
N GLN A 140 13.42 -10.74 26.27
CA GLN A 140 12.82 -11.03 24.97
C GLN A 140 13.41 -10.15 23.85
N TRP A 141 13.72 -8.89 24.13
CA TRP A 141 14.38 -8.01 23.17
C TRP A 141 15.83 -8.45 22.87
N ARG A 142 16.56 -8.93 23.88
CA ARG A 142 17.91 -9.48 23.69
C ARG A 142 17.89 -10.78 22.90
N ASP A 143 16.95 -11.66 23.18
CA ASP A 143 16.79 -12.94 22.48
C ASP A 143 16.42 -12.74 21.00
N ALA A 144 15.70 -11.66 20.69
CA ALA A 144 15.41 -11.22 19.32
C ALA A 144 16.63 -10.62 18.58
N GLY A 145 17.81 -10.57 19.21
CA GLY A 145 19.06 -10.18 18.56
C GLY A 145 19.34 -8.67 18.54
N MET A 146 18.71 -7.88 19.42
CA MET A 146 18.91 -6.42 19.53
C MET A 146 18.79 -5.69 18.17
N MET A 147 17.71 -5.99 17.45
CA MET A 147 17.42 -5.35 16.16
C MET A 147 17.36 -3.83 16.27
N SER A 148 17.58 -3.10 15.17
CA SER A 148 17.40 -1.64 15.22
C SER A 148 15.94 -1.32 15.59
N PRO A 149 15.69 -0.51 16.64
CA PRO A 149 14.33 -0.17 17.03
C PRO A 149 13.58 0.56 15.93
N GLU A 150 14.28 1.25 15.02
CA GLU A 150 13.70 2.02 13.92
C GLU A 150 13.36 1.16 12.70
N SER A 151 13.78 -0.11 12.68
CA SER A 151 13.48 -1.04 11.59
C SER A 151 12.05 -1.57 11.67
N ALA A 152 11.49 -1.98 10.53
CA ALA A 152 10.18 -2.62 10.47
C ALA A 152 10.15 -3.96 11.23
N GLU A 153 11.27 -4.69 11.22
CA GLU A 153 11.42 -5.95 11.95
C GLU A 153 11.47 -5.71 13.47
N GLY A 154 12.19 -4.66 13.91
CA GLY A 154 12.18 -4.21 15.30
C GLY A 154 10.77 -3.82 15.78
N LEU A 155 9.98 -3.15 14.93
CA LEU A 155 8.59 -2.86 15.24
C LEU A 155 7.74 -4.13 15.40
N ASP A 156 7.91 -5.12 14.52
CA ASP A 156 7.19 -6.40 14.61
C ASP A 156 7.52 -7.14 15.93
N VAL A 157 8.79 -7.13 16.35
CA VAL A 157 9.22 -7.69 17.65
C VAL A 157 8.58 -6.92 18.81
N MET A 158 8.60 -5.58 18.78
CA MET A 158 7.95 -4.78 19.83
C MET A 158 6.44 -5.00 19.91
N MET A 159 5.77 -5.21 18.77
CA MET A 159 4.36 -5.58 18.71
C MET A 159 4.10 -6.94 19.37
N LEU A 160 4.94 -7.94 19.07
CA LEU A 160 4.84 -9.27 19.69
C LEU A 160 5.03 -9.19 21.22
N MET A 161 6.04 -8.47 21.68
CA MET A 161 6.29 -8.27 23.11
C MET A 161 5.13 -7.58 23.83
N ALA A 162 4.51 -6.59 23.17
CA ALA A 162 3.35 -5.88 23.69
C ALA A 162 2.13 -6.80 23.85
N GLU A 163 1.91 -7.69 22.88
CA GLU A 163 0.85 -8.70 22.92
C GLU A 163 1.07 -9.74 24.03
N GLU A 164 2.26 -10.31 24.11
CA GLU A 164 2.56 -11.37 25.08
C GLU A 164 2.51 -10.89 26.54
N GLN A 165 3.03 -9.68 26.81
CA GLN A 165 3.05 -9.11 28.15
C GLN A 165 1.79 -8.29 28.49
N ASN A 166 0.86 -8.18 27.53
CA ASN A 166 -0.37 -7.38 27.59
C ASN A 166 -0.10 -5.94 28.07
N VAL A 167 0.92 -5.30 27.47
CA VAL A 167 1.36 -3.94 27.78
C VAL A 167 1.17 -3.04 26.56
N ASN A 168 1.05 -1.73 26.80
CA ASN A 168 0.92 -0.76 25.71
C ASN A 168 2.20 -0.72 24.86
N LEU A 169 2.06 -0.78 23.54
CA LEU A 169 3.17 -0.73 22.59
C LEU A 169 4.04 0.53 22.74
N THR A 170 3.45 1.65 23.11
CA THR A 170 4.17 2.91 23.39
C THR A 170 5.17 2.74 24.55
N THR A 171 4.81 1.96 25.56
CA THR A 171 5.66 1.71 26.73
C THR A 171 6.83 0.79 26.38
N VAL A 172 6.59 -0.24 25.56
CA VAL A 172 7.68 -1.10 25.04
C VAL A 172 8.64 -0.28 24.20
N TRP A 173 8.13 0.57 23.32
CA TRP A 173 8.94 1.40 22.43
C TRP A 173 9.83 2.41 23.17
N THR A 174 9.33 3.10 24.19
CA THR A 174 10.15 4.05 24.96
C THR A 174 11.27 3.34 25.71
N ARG A 175 11.02 2.13 26.24
CA ARG A 175 12.01 1.30 26.91
C ARG A 175 13.07 0.77 25.95
N VAL A 176 12.66 0.22 24.81
CA VAL A 176 13.57 -0.27 23.78
C VAL A 176 14.46 0.86 23.24
N LYS A 177 13.90 2.05 23.00
CA LYS A 177 14.70 3.24 22.65
C LYS A 177 15.72 3.61 23.73
N ALA A 178 15.35 3.53 25.01
CA ALA A 178 16.27 3.81 26.12
C ALA A 178 17.43 2.80 26.16
N TRP A 179 17.14 1.50 25.99
CA TRP A 179 18.16 0.47 25.96
C TRP A 179 19.10 0.58 24.74
N SER A 180 18.55 0.89 23.57
CA SER A 180 19.36 1.12 22.37
C SER A 180 20.32 2.30 22.54
N ARG A 181 19.88 3.38 23.20
CA ARG A 181 20.74 4.55 23.51
C ARG A 181 21.85 4.20 24.49
N GLN A 182 21.55 3.42 25.53
CA GLN A 182 22.53 2.99 26.52
C GLN A 182 23.61 2.08 25.91
N ASN A 183 23.23 1.19 24.99
CA ASN A 183 24.18 0.33 24.28
C ASN A 183 25.10 1.13 23.34
N THR A 184 24.59 2.15 22.65
CA THR A 184 25.45 2.99 21.77
C THR A 184 26.51 3.76 22.55
N THR A 185 26.19 4.23 23.76
CA THR A 185 27.14 4.95 24.63
C THR A 185 28.19 4.04 25.29
N GLY A 186 27.97 2.72 25.31
CA GLY A 186 28.93 1.75 25.87
C GLY A 186 30.04 1.34 24.90
N THR A 187 29.88 1.59 23.61
CA THR A 187 30.85 1.23 22.55
C THR A 187 31.91 2.29 22.25
N GLU A 188 31.85 3.48 22.87
CA GLU A 188 32.81 4.58 22.65
C GLU A 188 33.99 4.61 23.66
N VAL A 189 34.15 3.60 24.53
CA VAL A 189 35.25 3.58 25.53
C VAL A 189 36.05 2.26 25.51
N ALA A 190 36.31 1.69 24.33
CA ALA A 190 37.26 0.58 24.18
C ALA A 190 38.32 0.90 23.11
#